data_AF-A0AA37X9L8-F1
#
_entry.id   AF-A0AA37X9L8-F1
#
_cell.length_a   1.000
_cell.length_b   1.000
_cell.length_c   1.000
_cell.angle_alpha   90.00
_cell.angle_beta   90.00
_cell.angle_gamma   90.00
#
_symmetry.space_group_name_H-M   'P 1'
#
loop_
_entity.id
_entity.type
_entity.pdbx_description
1 polymer ?
#
loop_
_entity_poly.entity_id
_entity_poly.type
_entity_poly.pdbx_seq_one_letter_code
_entity_poly.pdbx_strand_id
1 'polypeptide(L)'
;MLGIVAVTLLAGGGTALTGGIGFVGLMVPHVVRWFTGPDQRWILATSAVAAPVLVLAADVLGRVVARPGEIEVGIVAAVVGAPVLIALVRRRKAAGL
;
A
#
# COMPACT_ATOMS: atom_id res chain seq x y z
N MET A 1 20.89 10.35 6.34
CA MET A 1 21.24 9.09 7.03
C MET A 1 20.14 8.60 7.96
N LEU A 2 19.64 9.43 8.89
CA LEU A 2 18.55 9.03 9.81
C LEU A 2 17.32 8.42 9.09
N GLY A 3 16.86 9.03 8.00
CA GLY A 3 15.72 8.52 7.22
C GLY A 3 15.96 7.14 6.59
N ILE A 4 17.18 6.88 6.10
CA ILE A 4 17.54 5.56 5.55
C ILE A 4 17.53 4.52 6.66
N VAL A 5 18.15 4.81 7.80
CA VAL A 5 18.17 3.92 8.96
C VAL A 5 16.74 3.61 9.44
N ALA A 6 15.90 4.64 9.58
CA ALA A 6 14.51 4.47 9.99
C ALA A 6 13.72 3.60 8.99
N VAL A 7 13.82 3.89 7.68
CA VAL A 7 13.13 3.11 6.63
C VAL A 7 13.62 1.67 6.62
N THR A 8 14.93 1.43 6.73
CA THR A 8 15.49 0.06 6.77
C THR A 8 14.99 -0.71 7.98
N LEU A 9 15.00 -0.10 9.17
CA LEU A 9 14.50 -0.76 10.39
C LEU A 9 13.00 -1.04 10.30
N LEU A 10 12.20 -0.09 9.83
CA LEU A 10 10.74 -0.25 9.70
C LEU A 10 10.37 -1.28 8.62
N ALA A 11 10.96 -1.19 7.43
CA ALA A 11 10.68 -2.09 6.32
C ALA A 11 11.22 -3.51 6.60
N GLY A 12 12.44 -3.61 7.13
CA GLY A 12 13.04 -4.89 7.51
C GLY A 12 12.28 -5.56 8.65
N GLY A 13 11.97 -4.82 9.71
CA GLY A 13 11.19 -5.32 10.85
C GLY A 13 9.79 -5.77 10.44
N GLY A 14 9.08 -4.97 9.63
CA GLY A 14 7.77 -5.34 9.10
C GLY A 14 7.83 -6.63 8.27
N THR A 15 8.77 -6.71 7.33
CA THR A 15 8.92 -7.90 6.46
C THR A 15 9.29 -9.15 7.26
N ALA A 16 10.14 -9.03 8.29
CA ALA A 16 10.50 -10.16 9.14
C ALA A 16 9.31 -10.70 9.95
N LEU A 17 8.35 -9.84 10.32
CA LEU A 17 7.17 -10.22 11.09
C LEU A 17 6.04 -10.77 10.23
N THR A 18 5.81 -10.20 9.04
CA THR A 18 4.62 -10.51 8.23
C THR A 18 4.91 -11.22 6.92
N GLY A 19 6.18 -11.46 6.60
CA GLY A 19 6.58 -11.81 5.24
C GLY A 19 6.52 -10.61 4.28
N GLY A 20 6.81 -10.86 3.01
CA GLY A 20 6.90 -9.83 1.97
C GLY A 20 5.53 -9.39 1.44
N ILE A 21 4.97 -8.29 1.97
CA ILE A 21 3.74 -7.69 1.44
C ILE A 21 4.09 -6.66 0.35
N GLY A 22 3.77 -6.99 -0.90
CA GLY A 22 3.97 -6.11 -2.05
C GLY A 22 2.88 -5.03 -2.21
N PHE A 23 3.10 -4.10 -3.15
CA PHE A 23 2.17 -3.08 -3.64
C PHE A 23 1.75 -1.97 -2.67
N VAL A 24 1.54 -2.24 -1.38
CA VAL A 24 1.00 -1.26 -0.42
C VAL A 24 1.88 -0.01 -0.33
N GLY A 25 3.20 -0.18 -0.18
CA GLY A 25 4.16 0.92 -0.09
C GLY A 25 4.30 1.76 -1.36
N LEU A 26 3.89 1.22 -2.52
CA LEU A 26 3.82 1.97 -3.77
C LEU A 26 2.44 2.62 -3.94
N MET A 27 1.37 1.87 -3.74
CA MET A 27 0.01 2.33 -4.01
C MET A 27 -0.44 3.44 -3.05
N VAL A 28 -0.33 3.21 -1.74
CA VAL A 28 -0.93 4.09 -0.73
C VAL A 28 -0.44 5.54 -0.82
N PRO A 29 0.87 5.84 -0.84
CA PRO A 29 1.32 7.23 -0.89
C PRO A 29 0.92 7.93 -2.20
N HIS A 30 0.75 7.19 -3.31
CA HIS A 30 0.31 7.77 -4.58
C HIS A 30 -1.19 8.09 -4.58
N VAL A 31 -2.01 7.22 -3.99
CA VAL A 31 -3.45 7.48 -3.82
C VAL A 31 -3.65 8.65 -2.86
N VAL A 32 -2.99 8.63 -1.71
CA VAL A 32 -3.04 9.69 -0.69
C VAL A 32 -2.66 11.04 -1.27
N ARG A 33 -1.57 11.11 -2.05
CA ARG A 33 -1.09 12.34 -2.68
C ARG A 33 -2.14 13.02 -3.55
N TRP A 34 -3.09 12.27 -4.11
CA TRP A 34 -4.17 12.84 -4.90
C TRP A 34 -5.19 13.60 -4.03
N PHE A 35 -5.43 13.14 -2.80
CA PHE A 35 -6.36 13.77 -1.86
C PHE A 35 -5.71 14.89 -1.04
N THR A 36 -4.45 14.71 -0.62
CA THR A 36 -3.76 15.67 0.26
C THR A 36 -2.90 16.69 -0.49
N GLY A 37 -2.70 16.52 -1.80
CA GLY A 37 -1.77 17.34 -2.56
C GLY A 37 -0.29 16.91 -2.37
N PRO A 38 0.67 17.73 -2.82
CA PRO A 38 2.09 17.37 -2.88
C PRO A 38 2.85 17.51 -1.55
N ASP A 39 2.21 17.99 -0.48
CA ASP A 39 2.87 18.18 0.82
C ASP A 39 3.22 16.84 1.48
N GLN A 40 4.52 16.57 1.58
CA GLN A 40 5.05 15.31 2.10
C GLN A 40 4.66 15.06 3.55
N ARG A 41 4.44 16.11 4.36
CA ARG A 41 4.05 15.95 5.78
C ARG A 41 2.67 15.30 5.88
N TRP A 42 1.73 15.76 5.07
CA TRP A 42 0.39 15.21 4.99
C TRP A 42 0.36 13.84 4.34
N ILE A 43 1.16 13.63 3.28
CA ILE A 43 1.26 12.32 2.63
C ILE A 43 1.76 11.27 3.61
N LEU A 44 2.81 11.56 4.38
CA LEU A 44 3.36 10.63 5.37
C LEU A 44 2.37 10.34 6.50
N ALA A 45 1.77 11.39 7.08
CA ALA A 45 0.84 11.25 8.20
C ALA A 45 -0.41 10.42 7.82
N THR A 46 -0.98 10.69 6.65
CA THR A 46 -2.19 9.98 6.19
C THR A 46 -1.85 8.58 5.68
N SER A 47 -0.70 8.38 5.03
CA SER A 47 -0.23 7.04 4.63
C SER A 47 0.05 6.13 5.81
N ALA A 48 0.55 6.67 6.93
CA ALA A 48 0.79 5.91 8.16
C ALA A 48 -0.49 5.29 8.75
N VAL A 49 -1.66 5.87 8.45
CA VAL A 49 -2.97 5.34 8.86
C VAL A 49 -3.61 4.52 7.75
N ALA A 50 -3.57 5.01 6.50
CA ALA A 50 -4.24 4.37 5.37
C ALA A 50 -3.64 3.00 5.01
N ALA A 51 -2.32 2.83 5.13
CA ALA A 51 -1.66 1.56 4.79
C ALA A 51 -2.07 0.41 5.74
N PRO A 52 -2.00 0.54 7.08
CA PRO A 52 -2.49 -0.51 7.98
C PRO A 52 -3.97 -0.83 7.79
N VAL A 53 -4.82 0.17 7.57
CA VAL A 53 -6.26 -0.04 7.34
C VAL A 53 -6.49 -0.90 6.10
N LEU A 54 -5.79 -0.60 4.99
CA LEU A 54 -5.86 -1.39 3.77
C LEU A 54 -5.39 -2.83 4.00
N VAL A 55 -4.26 -3.02 4.70
CA VAL A 55 -3.70 -4.36 4.97
C VAL A 55 -4.66 -5.18 5.83
N LEU A 56 -5.26 -4.59 6.87
CA LEU A 56 -6.26 -5.25 7.71
C LEU A 56 -7.51 -5.62 6.91
N ALA A 57 -8.00 -4.71 6.06
CA ALA A 57 -9.13 -5.00 5.19
C ALA A 57 -8.81 -6.16 4.23
N ALA A 58 -7.59 -6.20 3.67
CA ALA A 58 -7.14 -7.28 2.80
C ALA A 58 -7.03 -8.63 3.54
N ASP A 59 -6.54 -8.65 4.79
CA ASP A 59 -6.49 -9.86 5.62
C ASP A 59 -7.89 -10.41 5.90
N VAL A 60 -8.80 -9.55 6.35
CA VAL A 60 -10.20 -9.92 6.62
C VAL A 60 -10.87 -10.45 5.36
N LEU A 61 -10.71 -9.77 4.21
CA LEU A 61 -11.28 -10.22 2.94
C LEU A 61 -10.73 -11.58 2.51
N GLY A 62 -9.41 -11.79 2.65
CA GLY A 62 -8.78 -13.09 2.35
C GLY A 62 -9.39 -14.22 3.18
N ARG A 63 -9.60 -14.00 4.48
CA ARG A 63 -10.20 -14.98 5.41
C ARG A 63 -11.68 -15.24 5.16
N VAL A 64 -12.43 -14.25 4.66
CA VAL A 64 -13.86 -14.39 4.37
C VAL A 64 -14.09 -15.12 3.05
N VAL A 65 -13.33 -14.79 2.01
CA VAL A 65 -13.52 -15.36 0.66
C VAL A 65 -13.03 -16.80 0.56
N ALA A 66 -11.97 -17.17 1.29
CA ALA A 66 -11.26 -18.42 1.09
C ALA A 66 -11.73 -19.61 1.93
N ARG A 67 -12.74 -19.47 2.78
CA ARG A 67 -13.13 -20.53 3.73
C ARG A 67 -13.42 -21.86 3.01
N PRO A 68 -12.88 -23.01 3.49
CA PRO A 68 -12.15 -23.22 4.74
C PRO A 68 -10.61 -22.98 4.67
N GLY A 69 -10.07 -22.56 3.53
CA GLY A 69 -8.66 -22.19 3.38
C GLY A 69 -8.36 -20.74 3.78
N GLU A 70 -7.09 -20.36 3.64
CA GLU A 70 -6.61 -18.99 3.89
C GLU A 70 -5.89 -18.47 2.64
N ILE A 71 -6.25 -17.26 2.20
CA ILE A 71 -5.49 -16.53 1.17
C ILE A 71 -4.54 -15.59 1.88
N GLU A 72 -3.28 -15.61 1.46
CA GLU A 72 -2.26 -14.69 1.96
C GLU A 72 -2.65 -13.23 1.67
N VAL A 73 -2.54 -12.36 2.67
CA VAL A 73 -2.87 -10.93 2.56
C VAL A 73 -2.10 -10.25 1.41
N GLY A 74 -0.87 -10.69 1.13
CA GLY A 74 -0.07 -10.19 0.01
C GLY A 74 -0.72 -10.40 -1.36
N ILE A 75 -1.42 -11.53 -1.54
CA ILE A 75 -2.15 -11.84 -2.78
C ILE A 75 -3.34 -10.89 -2.92
N VAL A 76 -4.14 -10.73 -1.86
CA VAL A 76 -5.30 -9.83 -1.86
C VAL A 76 -4.85 -8.39 -2.13
N ALA A 77 -3.79 -7.95 -1.45
CA ALA A 77 -3.20 -6.63 -1.63
C ALA A 77 -2.66 -6.42 -3.05
N ALA A 78 -2.08 -7.45 -3.70
CA ALA A 78 -1.61 -7.37 -5.08
C ALA A 78 -2.77 -7.27 -6.08
N VAL A 79 -3.85 -8.04 -5.88
CA VAL A 79 -5.05 -8.01 -6.72
C VAL A 79 -5.73 -6.64 -6.68
N VAL A 80 -5.72 -5.95 -5.54
CA VAL A 80 -6.23 -4.58 -5.42
C VAL A 80 -5.20 -3.56 -5.91
N GLY A 81 -3.93 -3.76 -5.57
CA GLY A 81 -2.84 -2.83 -5.82
C GLY A 81 -2.51 -2.64 -7.30
N ALA A 82 -2.49 -3.72 -8.07
CA ALA A 82 -2.15 -3.67 -9.49
C ALA A 82 -3.16 -2.83 -10.31
N PRO A 83 -4.50 -3.05 -10.22
CA PRO A 83 -5.48 -2.20 -10.89
C PRO A 83 -5.38 -0.72 -10.49
N VAL A 84 -5.18 -0.43 -9.21
CA VAL A 84 -5.07 0.96 -8.72
C VAL A 84 -3.83 1.63 -9.31
N LEU A 85 -2.66 0.97 -9.28
CA LEU A 85 -1.44 1.50 -9.89
C LEU A 85 -1.58 1.66 -11.41
N ILE A 86 -2.21 0.71 -12.11
CA ILE A 86 -2.49 0.83 -13.55
C ILE A 86 -3.37 2.06 -13.82
N ALA A 87 -4.44 2.25 -13.04
CA ALA A 87 -5.31 3.42 -13.16
C ALA A 87 -4.55 4.74 -12.91
N LEU A 88 -3.66 4.75 -11.91
CA LEU A 88 -2.80 5.91 -11.60
C LEU A 88 -1.87 6.27 -12.77
N VAL A 89 -1.22 5.28 -13.40
CA VAL A 89 -0.32 5.51 -14.54
C VAL A 89 -1.10 5.93 -15.78
N ARG A 90 -2.25 5.32 -16.06
CA ARG A 90 -3.07 5.63 -17.24
C ARG A 90 -3.65 7.05 -17.21
N ARG A 91 -4.06 7.56 -16.04
CA ARG A 91 -4.61 8.91 -15.90
C ARG A 91 -3.59 10.01 -16.21
N ARG A 92 -2.30 9.80 -15.93
CA ARG A 92 -1.25 10.79 -16.22
C ARG A 92 -0.99 11.01 -17.71
N LYS A 93 -1.28 10.02 -18.57
CA LYS A 93 -1.16 10.17 -20.02
C LYS A 93 -2.35 10.88 -20.67
N ALA A 94 -3.48 11.05 -19.96
CA ALA A 94 -4.66 11.74 -20.49
C ALA A 94 -4.64 13.27 -20.29
N ALA A 95 -3.63 13.81 -19.60
CA ALA A 95 -3.43 15.25 -19.40
C ALA A 95 -2.41 15.86 -20.40
N GLY A 96 -2.23 15.22 -21.56
CA GLY A 96 -1.40 15.70 -22.66
C GLY A 96 -2.23 15.85 -23.93
N LEU A 97 -3.07 16.89 -23.96
CA LEU A 97 -3.61 17.58 -25.14
C LEU A 97 -3.54 19.08 -24.83
#